data_AF-A0A2R6LRN6-F1
#
_entry.id   AF-A0A2R6LRN6-F1
#
_cell.length_a   1.000
_cell.length_b   1.000
_cell.length_c   1.000
_cell.angle_alpha   90.00
_cell.angle_beta   90.00
_cell.angle_gamma   90.00
#
_symmetry.space_group_name_H-M   'P 1'
#
loop_
_entity.id
_entity.type
_entity.pdbx_description
1 polymer ?
#
loop_
_entity_poly.entity_id
_entity_poly.type
_entity_poly.pdbx_seq_one_letter_code
_entity_poly.pdbx_strand_id
1 'polypeptide(L)'
;MREAHEAVRDARDGAGGADRESVEEFESQLAWREFYAHVLWDRPDVVTANFKDYEHEIEWRDAPEGLQAWKDGETGYPIVDAGMRQLRREAYMHNRVRMSVASFLTKDLMLDALSSLRGWYRERGSDLLVRRGDPRDVVPAVAESHGADGVTWAKAVSGLGRQRDAAVRRALDDADVAREAVTDALLHEPGSIRTNAGEVYSVFTYFWRKWRDREKSPPAEPPSESDLADVGDDEPLPTLSDLGFDEPEADVPPASMDEARGLLAAF
;
A
#
# COMPACT_ATOMS: atom_id res chain seq x y z
N MET A 1 8.28 -4.34 -5.48
CA MET A 1 8.44 -2.94 -5.96
C MET A 1 9.68 -2.72 -6.80
N ARG A 2 10.87 -3.07 -6.31
CA ARG A 2 12.12 -2.93 -7.09
C ARG A 2 12.10 -3.77 -8.38
N GLU A 3 11.60 -5.01 -8.31
CA GLU A 3 11.39 -5.87 -9.51
C GLU A 3 10.51 -5.17 -10.55
N ALA A 4 9.37 -4.61 -10.12
CA ALA A 4 8.46 -3.90 -11.01
C ALA A 4 9.10 -2.65 -11.66
N HIS A 5 9.87 -1.88 -10.89
CA HIS A 5 10.59 -0.73 -11.45
C HIS A 5 11.68 -1.14 -12.44
N GLU A 6 12.40 -2.22 -12.17
CA GLU A 6 13.41 -2.77 -13.09
C GLU A 6 12.78 -3.20 -14.41
N ALA A 7 11.69 -3.98 -14.37
CA ALA A 7 10.94 -4.36 -15.57
C ALA A 7 10.46 -3.13 -16.36
N VAL A 8 9.95 -2.10 -15.69
CA VAL A 8 9.53 -0.83 -16.32
C VAL A 8 10.69 -0.10 -16.98
N ARG A 9 11.86 -0.06 -16.34
CA ARG A 9 13.08 0.55 -16.91
C ARG A 9 13.49 -0.20 -18.18
N ASP A 10 13.54 -1.52 -18.12
CA ASP A 10 13.98 -2.36 -19.22
C ASP A 10 12.99 -2.29 -20.41
N ALA A 11 11.68 -2.30 -20.13
CA ALA A 11 10.64 -2.08 -21.13
C ALA A 11 10.76 -0.70 -21.79
N ARG A 12 11.06 0.36 -21.03
CA ARG A 12 11.20 1.72 -21.56
C ARG A 12 12.35 1.83 -22.57
N ASP A 13 13.45 1.13 -22.32
CA ASP A 13 14.63 1.16 -23.18
C ASP A 13 14.40 0.40 -24.51
N GLY A 14 13.45 -0.54 -24.53
CA GLY A 14 13.04 -1.30 -25.73
C GLY A 14 11.79 -0.77 -26.46
N ALA A 15 10.96 0.05 -25.81
CA ALA A 15 9.66 0.49 -26.34
C ALA A 15 9.75 1.72 -27.27
N GLY A 16 8.83 1.78 -28.26
CA GLY A 16 8.64 2.92 -29.15
C GLY A 16 7.16 3.31 -29.26
N GLY A 17 6.88 4.54 -29.70
CA GLY A 17 5.50 5.01 -29.92
C GLY A 17 4.61 4.93 -28.67
N ALA A 18 3.38 4.41 -28.84
CA ALA A 18 2.37 4.33 -27.79
C ALA A 18 2.76 3.42 -26.61
N ASP A 19 3.60 2.41 -26.85
CA ASP A 19 4.07 1.51 -25.78
C ASP A 19 4.98 2.28 -24.82
N ARG A 20 5.82 3.18 -25.34
CA ARG A 20 6.67 4.03 -24.52
C ARG A 20 5.87 5.00 -23.65
N GLU A 21 4.79 5.56 -24.17
CA GLU A 21 3.88 6.42 -23.40
C GLU A 21 3.21 5.63 -22.27
N SER A 22 2.78 4.40 -22.55
CA SER A 22 2.17 3.52 -21.54
C SER A 22 3.13 3.13 -20.43
N VAL A 23 4.39 2.84 -20.77
CA VAL A 23 5.46 2.54 -19.81
C VAL A 23 5.79 3.76 -18.94
N GLU A 24 5.88 4.96 -19.54
CA GLU A 24 6.11 6.20 -18.79
C GLU A 24 4.94 6.54 -17.86
N GLU A 25 3.71 6.31 -18.30
CA GLU A 25 2.53 6.48 -17.45
C GLU A 25 2.59 5.54 -16.24
N PHE A 26 2.91 4.25 -16.44
CA PHE A 26 3.07 3.31 -15.33
C PHE A 26 4.20 3.71 -14.37
N GLU A 27 5.36 4.14 -14.90
CA GLU A 27 6.48 4.67 -14.10
C GLU A 27 6.02 5.89 -13.27
N SER A 28 5.19 6.75 -13.85
CA SER A 28 4.60 7.91 -13.15
C SER A 28 3.67 7.50 -12.02
N GLN A 29 2.88 6.42 -12.18
CA GLN A 29 2.01 5.91 -11.13
C GLN A 29 2.81 5.35 -9.94
N LEU A 30 3.96 4.71 -10.22
CA LEU A 30 4.90 4.33 -9.16
C LEU A 30 5.41 5.55 -8.40
N ALA A 31 5.75 6.63 -9.10
CA ALA A 31 6.19 7.87 -8.47
C ALA A 31 5.06 8.61 -7.72
N TRP A 32 3.82 8.56 -8.20
CA TRP A 32 2.67 9.14 -7.51
C TRP A 32 2.44 8.48 -6.15
N ARG A 33 2.56 7.15 -6.08
CA ARG A 33 2.54 6.40 -4.81
C ARG A 33 3.58 6.94 -3.84
N GLU A 34 4.81 7.13 -4.29
CA GLU A 34 5.91 7.60 -3.44
C GLU A 34 5.79 9.09 -3.09
N PHE A 35 5.29 9.92 -4.01
CA PHE A 35 5.03 11.34 -3.75
C PHE A 35 4.14 11.51 -2.52
N TYR A 36 3.01 10.79 -2.46
CA TYR A 36 2.12 10.86 -1.31
C TYR A 36 2.72 10.25 -0.04
N ALA A 37 3.56 9.21 -0.16
CA ALA A 37 4.29 8.68 1.00
C ALA A 37 5.29 9.72 1.56
N HIS A 38 6.02 10.44 0.71
CA HIS A 38 6.92 11.52 1.12
C HIS A 38 6.17 12.70 1.73
N VAL A 39 5.03 13.10 1.15
CA VAL A 39 4.15 14.12 1.71
C VAL A 39 3.67 13.71 3.11
N LEU A 40 3.16 12.49 3.26
CA LEU A 40 2.64 11.99 4.54
C LEU A 40 3.74 11.87 5.59
N TRP A 41 4.97 11.51 5.19
CA TRP A 41 6.10 11.40 6.09
C TRP A 41 6.47 12.74 6.74
N ASP A 42 6.56 13.80 5.94
CA ASP A 42 6.94 15.14 6.40
C ASP A 42 5.74 15.91 6.99
N ARG A 43 4.52 15.66 6.48
CA ARG A 43 3.27 16.30 6.89
C ARG A 43 2.23 15.25 7.29
N PRO A 44 2.41 14.59 8.46
CA PRO A 44 1.47 13.58 8.92
C PRO A 44 0.07 14.16 9.20
N ASP A 45 -0.03 15.47 9.42
CA ASP A 45 -1.25 16.23 9.61
C ASP A 45 -2.12 16.33 8.35
N VAL A 46 -1.57 16.04 7.16
CA VAL A 46 -2.31 16.12 5.87
C VAL A 46 -3.54 15.21 5.80
N VAL A 47 -3.62 14.23 6.70
CA VAL A 47 -4.79 13.34 6.84
C VAL A 47 -5.97 14.01 7.55
N THR A 48 -5.73 15.11 8.27
CA THR A 48 -6.71 15.84 9.09
C THR A 48 -6.75 17.35 8.82
N ALA A 49 -5.75 17.88 8.12
CA ALA A 49 -5.58 19.30 7.83
C ALA A 49 -5.23 19.51 6.36
N ASN A 50 -5.55 20.70 5.84
CA ASN A 50 -5.20 21.06 4.48
C ASN A 50 -3.68 21.10 4.32
N PHE A 51 -3.19 20.54 3.20
CA PHE A 51 -1.77 20.59 2.87
C PHE A 51 -1.28 22.01 2.57
N LYS A 52 -2.17 22.88 2.09
CA LYS A 52 -1.93 24.29 1.82
C LYS A 52 -2.94 25.13 2.57
N ASP A 53 -2.47 26.22 3.15
CA ASP A 53 -3.35 27.26 3.67
C ASP A 53 -3.96 28.03 2.52
N TYR A 54 -5.26 28.30 2.61
CA TYR A 54 -5.98 29.12 1.65
C TYR A 54 -6.17 30.51 2.27
N GLU A 55 -6.02 31.56 1.45
CA GLU A 55 -6.19 32.95 1.89
C GLU A 55 -7.62 33.22 2.40
N HIS A 56 -8.59 32.48 1.88
CA HIS A 56 -9.99 32.55 2.30
C HIS A 56 -10.47 31.17 2.73
N GLU A 57 -11.13 31.11 3.89
CA GLU A 57 -11.77 29.89 4.35
C GLU A 57 -12.92 29.49 3.40
N ILE A 58 -13.12 28.19 3.23
CA ILE A 58 -14.26 27.67 2.48
C ILE A 58 -15.49 27.80 3.39
N GLU A 59 -16.36 28.77 3.12
CA GLU A 59 -17.64 28.91 3.81
C GLU A 59 -18.56 27.74 3.47
N TRP A 60 -18.78 26.85 4.45
CA TRP A 60 -19.72 25.75 4.32
C TRP A 60 -21.16 26.28 4.41
N ARG A 61 -21.98 25.97 3.40
CA ARG A 61 -23.38 26.38 3.33
C ARG A 61 -24.31 25.22 3.68
N ASP A 62 -25.28 25.46 4.57
CA ASP A 62 -26.40 24.55 4.80
C ASP A 62 -27.45 24.71 3.68
N ALA A 63 -27.78 23.62 3.01
CA ALA A 63 -28.42 23.64 1.69
C ALA A 63 -29.31 22.40 1.44
N PRO A 64 -30.37 22.19 2.23
CA PRO A 64 -31.19 20.98 2.13
C PRO A 64 -31.81 20.77 0.75
N GLU A 65 -32.26 21.84 0.09
CA GLU A 65 -32.81 21.79 -1.28
C GLU A 65 -31.73 21.42 -2.31
N GLY A 66 -30.51 21.95 -2.15
CA GLY A 66 -29.38 21.62 -3.03
C GLY A 66 -28.89 20.18 -2.86
N LEU A 67 -28.92 19.66 -1.63
CA LEU A 67 -28.65 18.25 -1.35
C LEU A 67 -29.69 17.34 -2.00
N GLN A 68 -30.97 17.71 -1.97
CA GLN A 68 -32.03 16.94 -2.62
C GLN A 68 -31.87 16.96 -4.15
N ALA A 69 -31.60 18.11 -4.75
CA ALA A 69 -31.29 18.22 -6.18
C ALA A 69 -30.08 17.37 -6.59
N TRP A 70 -29.04 17.27 -5.75
CA TRP A 70 -27.91 16.35 -6.00
C TRP A 70 -28.32 14.89 -5.96
N LYS A 71 -29.11 14.49 -4.96
CA LYS A 71 -29.65 13.12 -4.87
C LYS A 71 -30.50 12.78 -6.09
N ASP A 72 -31.26 13.71 -6.64
CA ASP A 72 -32.12 13.46 -7.81
C ASP A 72 -31.39 13.62 -9.14
N GLY A 73 -30.16 14.16 -9.12
CA GLY A 73 -29.37 14.47 -10.31
C GLY A 73 -29.98 15.62 -11.11
N GLU A 74 -30.38 16.69 -10.42
CA GLU A 74 -31.01 17.90 -10.98
C GLU A 74 -30.32 19.17 -10.49
N THR A 75 -29.01 19.09 -10.24
CA THR A 75 -28.19 20.21 -9.74
C THR A 75 -27.99 21.31 -10.78
N GLY A 76 -28.22 21.02 -12.07
CA GLY A 76 -27.91 21.92 -13.19
C GLY A 76 -26.47 21.75 -13.70
N TYR A 77 -25.66 20.87 -13.09
CA TYR A 77 -24.33 20.49 -13.57
C TYR A 77 -24.42 19.14 -14.32
N PRO A 78 -24.37 19.13 -15.66
CA PRO A 78 -24.72 17.94 -16.44
C PRO A 78 -23.90 16.68 -16.11
N ILE A 79 -22.61 16.83 -15.79
CA ILE A 79 -21.72 15.70 -15.44
C ILE A 79 -22.08 15.07 -14.08
N VAL A 80 -22.51 15.89 -13.12
CA VAL A 80 -22.92 15.46 -11.78
C VAL A 80 -24.30 14.80 -11.85
N ASP A 81 -25.20 15.43 -12.59
CA ASP A 81 -26.57 14.97 -12.80
C ASP A 81 -26.61 13.61 -13.51
N ALA A 82 -25.80 13.44 -14.56
CA ALA A 82 -25.67 12.16 -15.27
C ALA A 82 -25.16 11.05 -14.35
N GLY A 83 -24.14 11.34 -13.52
CA GLY A 83 -23.61 10.38 -12.56
C GLY A 83 -24.68 9.94 -11.55
N MET A 84 -25.32 10.89 -10.88
CA MET A 84 -26.30 10.59 -9.83
C MET A 84 -27.54 9.85 -10.37
N ARG A 85 -27.99 10.17 -11.59
CA ARG A 85 -29.08 9.43 -12.26
C ARG A 85 -28.68 7.98 -12.58
N GLN A 86 -27.45 7.75 -13.02
CA GLN A 86 -26.94 6.39 -13.24
C GLN A 86 -26.90 5.59 -11.93
N LEU A 87 -26.32 6.16 -10.87
CA LEU A 87 -26.24 5.51 -9.55
C LEU A 87 -27.62 5.10 -9.04
N ARG A 88 -28.63 5.96 -9.20
CA ARG A 88 -30.00 5.66 -8.76
C ARG A 88 -30.69 4.57 -9.56
N ARG A 89 -30.43 4.51 -10.86
CA ARG A 89 -31.09 3.57 -11.77
C ARG A 89 -30.44 2.19 -11.71
N GLU A 90 -29.12 2.14 -11.63
CA GLU A 90 -28.34 0.92 -11.86
C GLU A 90 -27.67 0.40 -10.60
N ALA A 91 -27.78 1.13 -9.47
CA ALA A 91 -27.00 0.91 -8.26
C ALA A 91 -25.48 0.85 -8.54
N TYR A 92 -25.05 1.44 -9.67
CA TYR A 92 -23.72 1.33 -10.22
C TYR A 92 -23.21 2.74 -10.55
N MET A 93 -22.01 3.07 -10.04
CA MET A 93 -21.36 4.35 -10.33
C MET A 93 -19.83 4.17 -10.44
N HIS A 94 -19.29 4.97 -11.35
CA HIS A 94 -17.91 5.17 -11.77
C HIS A 94 -16.76 4.96 -10.75
N ASN A 95 -15.65 4.44 -11.28
CA ASN A 95 -14.26 4.29 -10.83
C ASN A 95 -13.91 4.28 -9.32
N ARG A 96 -14.33 5.27 -8.54
CA ARG A 96 -13.90 5.42 -7.14
C ARG A 96 -14.53 4.36 -6.21
N VAL A 97 -15.74 3.89 -6.52
CA VAL A 97 -16.41 2.79 -5.80
C VAL A 97 -15.75 1.44 -6.12
N ARG A 98 -15.31 1.24 -7.36
CA ARG A 98 -14.50 0.08 -7.76
C ARG A 98 -13.15 0.06 -7.04
N MET A 99 -12.49 1.22 -6.91
CA MET A 99 -11.23 1.33 -6.16
C MET A 99 -11.41 1.03 -4.67
N SER A 100 -12.53 1.42 -4.05
CA SER A 100 -12.82 1.08 -2.66
C SER A 100 -13.08 -0.42 -2.46
N VAL A 101 -13.84 -1.08 -3.34
CA VAL A 101 -14.11 -2.52 -3.26
C VAL A 101 -12.85 -3.35 -3.56
N ALA A 102 -12.06 -2.96 -4.56
CA ALA A 102 -10.78 -3.61 -4.86
C ALA A 102 -9.73 -3.39 -3.76
N SER A 103 -9.67 -2.19 -3.15
CA SER A 103 -8.82 -1.93 -1.99
C SER A 103 -9.26 -2.72 -0.76
N PHE A 104 -10.57 -2.92 -0.57
CA PHE A 104 -11.09 -3.75 0.51
C PHE A 104 -10.68 -5.23 0.35
N LEU A 105 -10.83 -5.78 -0.85
CA LEU A 105 -10.44 -7.16 -1.16
C LEU A 105 -8.90 -7.38 -1.10
N THR A 106 -8.12 -6.45 -1.66
CA THR A 106 -6.64 -6.61 -1.79
C THR A 106 -5.84 -6.06 -0.60
N LYS A 107 -6.36 -5.11 0.16
CA LYS A 107 -5.66 -4.48 1.29
C LYS A 107 -6.30 -4.75 2.64
N ASP A 108 -7.63 -4.94 2.70
CA ASP A 108 -8.33 -5.13 3.98
C ASP A 108 -8.58 -6.62 4.30
N LEU A 109 -8.58 -7.53 3.30
CA LEU A 109 -8.70 -8.98 3.55
C LEU A 109 -7.35 -9.73 3.50
N MET A 110 -6.43 -9.43 2.57
CA MET A 110 -5.08 -10.02 2.43
C MET A 110 -4.98 -11.57 2.46
N LEU A 111 -6.09 -12.31 2.48
CA LEU A 111 -6.11 -13.75 2.77
C LEU A 111 -5.39 -14.56 1.71
N ASP A 112 -5.65 -14.30 0.44
CA ASP A 112 -4.99 -14.98 -0.69
C ASP A 112 -3.49 -14.71 -0.71
N ALA A 113 -3.08 -13.46 -0.43
CA ALA A 113 -1.68 -13.08 -0.37
C ALA A 113 -0.96 -13.75 0.79
N LEU A 114 -1.59 -13.81 1.97
CA LEU A 114 -1.05 -14.50 3.13
C LEU A 114 -1.02 -16.01 2.94
N SER A 115 -2.05 -16.59 2.32
CA SER A 115 -2.14 -18.01 2.00
C SER A 115 -1.06 -18.42 1.00
N SER A 116 -0.90 -17.64 -0.07
CA SER A 116 0.16 -17.82 -1.06
C SER A 116 1.55 -17.69 -0.42
N LEU A 117 1.76 -16.67 0.42
CA LEU A 117 3.02 -16.49 1.13
C LEU A 117 3.32 -17.65 2.08
N ARG A 118 2.30 -18.16 2.79
CA ARG A 118 2.42 -19.33 3.67
C ARG A 118 2.80 -20.58 2.88
N GLY A 119 2.17 -20.82 1.74
CA GLY A 119 2.54 -21.89 0.81
C GLY A 119 4.00 -21.77 0.35
N TRP A 120 4.43 -20.56 -0.01
CA TRP A 120 5.80 -20.28 -0.44
C TRP A 120 6.86 -20.66 0.60
N TYR A 121 6.61 -20.37 1.88
CA TYR A 121 7.50 -20.78 2.98
C TYR A 121 7.48 -22.29 3.22
N ARG A 122 6.31 -22.93 3.14
CA ARG A 122 6.15 -24.39 3.33
C ARG A 122 6.85 -25.23 2.29
N GLU A 123 6.82 -24.80 1.03
CA GLU A 123 7.60 -25.42 -0.04
C GLU A 123 9.11 -25.38 0.23
N ARG A 124 9.56 -24.50 1.12
CA ARG A 124 10.96 -24.29 1.50
C ARG A 124 11.28 -24.78 2.92
N GLY A 125 10.44 -25.65 3.48
CA GLY A 125 10.65 -26.25 4.80
C GLY A 125 10.43 -25.31 5.98
N SER A 126 9.66 -24.23 5.81
CA SER A 126 9.31 -23.26 6.86
C SER A 126 7.78 -23.01 6.89
N ASP A 127 7.31 -22.00 7.61
CA ASP A 127 5.90 -21.60 7.63
C ASP A 127 5.75 -20.09 7.87
N LEU A 128 4.55 -19.55 7.65
CA LEU A 128 4.19 -18.18 8.00
C LEU A 128 3.51 -18.16 9.37
N LEU A 129 4.24 -17.74 10.40
CA LEU A 129 3.72 -17.66 11.76
C LEU A 129 2.62 -16.59 11.89
N VAL A 130 1.38 -17.03 12.12
CA VAL A 130 0.24 -16.15 12.40
C VAL A 130 0.00 -16.09 13.90
N ARG A 131 -0.15 -14.86 14.42
CA ARG A 131 -0.46 -14.58 15.83
C ARG A 131 -1.53 -13.50 15.94
N ARG A 132 -2.38 -13.62 16.95
CA ARG A 132 -3.41 -12.62 17.27
C ARG A 132 -3.13 -11.97 18.62
N GLY A 133 -3.04 -10.64 18.64
CA GLY A 133 -2.84 -9.89 19.88
C GLY A 133 -2.25 -8.51 19.67
N ASP A 134 -1.89 -7.87 20.76
CA ASP A 134 -1.16 -6.60 20.71
C ASP A 134 0.29 -6.86 20.27
N PRO A 135 0.79 -6.22 19.21
CA PRO A 135 2.15 -6.47 18.73
C PRO A 135 3.23 -6.09 19.75
N ARG A 136 2.92 -5.26 20.75
CA ARG A 136 3.83 -4.94 21.86
C ARG A 136 4.14 -6.15 22.73
N ASP A 137 3.18 -7.08 22.85
CA ASP A 137 3.31 -8.28 23.68
C ASP A 137 3.70 -9.48 22.81
N VAL A 138 3.06 -9.61 21.65
CA VAL A 138 3.20 -10.76 20.76
C VAL A 138 4.59 -10.84 20.12
N VAL A 139 5.12 -9.72 19.62
CA VAL A 139 6.39 -9.75 18.87
C VAL A 139 7.58 -10.12 19.77
N PRO A 140 7.76 -9.53 20.97
CA PRO A 140 8.80 -9.98 21.89
C PRO A 140 8.64 -11.44 22.32
N ALA A 141 7.41 -11.89 22.59
CA ALA A 141 7.15 -13.27 23.00
C ALA A 141 7.53 -14.28 21.90
N VAL A 142 7.25 -13.96 20.63
CA VAL A 142 7.67 -14.78 19.48
C VAL A 142 9.20 -14.79 19.34
N ALA A 143 9.84 -13.63 19.50
CA ALA A 143 11.30 -13.56 19.43
C ALA A 143 11.96 -14.44 20.52
N GLU A 144 11.45 -14.38 21.75
CA GLU A 144 11.92 -15.21 22.86
C GLU A 144 11.66 -16.70 22.61
N SER A 145 10.44 -17.08 22.19
CA SER A 145 10.07 -18.49 22.00
C SER A 145 10.88 -19.19 20.91
N HIS A 146 11.38 -18.43 19.94
CA HIS A 146 12.21 -18.94 18.86
C HIS A 146 13.71 -18.62 19.05
N GLY A 147 14.11 -18.02 20.17
CA GLY A 147 15.50 -17.66 20.44
C GLY A 147 16.08 -16.71 19.38
N ALA A 148 15.27 -15.80 18.85
CA ALA A 148 15.68 -14.88 17.79
C ALA A 148 16.63 -13.81 18.34
N ASP A 149 17.78 -13.63 17.68
CA ASP A 149 18.74 -12.58 18.03
C ASP A 149 18.24 -11.17 17.69
N GLY A 150 17.25 -11.06 16.80
CA GLY A 150 16.61 -9.79 16.51
C GLY A 150 15.38 -9.87 15.62
N VAL A 151 14.68 -8.74 15.51
CA VAL A 151 13.43 -8.58 14.75
C VAL A 151 13.61 -7.51 13.67
N THR A 152 13.25 -7.85 12.43
CA THR A 152 13.27 -6.91 11.31
C THR A 152 11.86 -6.62 10.78
N TRP A 153 11.60 -5.40 10.32
CA TRP A 153 10.32 -5.06 9.69
C TRP A 153 10.41 -3.92 8.66
N ALA A 154 9.41 -3.89 7.78
CA ALA A 154 9.16 -2.82 6.83
C ALA A 154 8.65 -1.54 7.51
N LYS A 155 9.34 -0.42 7.35
CA LYS A 155 8.91 0.87 7.93
C LYS A 155 7.52 1.27 7.45
N ALA A 156 6.61 1.54 8.37
CA ALA A 156 5.35 2.17 8.03
C ALA A 156 5.51 3.70 7.88
N VAL A 157 4.86 4.25 6.84
CA VAL A 157 4.89 5.71 6.57
C VAL A 157 3.71 6.43 7.22
N SER A 158 2.59 5.74 7.42
CA SER A 158 1.39 6.33 8.01
C SER A 158 1.59 6.70 9.48
N GLY A 159 0.84 7.70 9.95
CA GLY A 159 0.91 8.12 11.36
C GLY A 159 0.62 6.98 12.33
N LEU A 160 -0.44 6.20 12.08
CA LEU A 160 -0.79 5.02 12.89
C LEU A 160 0.30 3.95 12.85
N GLY A 161 0.83 3.65 11.66
CA GLY A 161 1.89 2.67 11.50
C GLY A 161 3.17 3.08 12.25
N ARG A 162 3.56 4.35 12.18
CA ARG A 162 4.73 4.88 12.91
C ARG A 162 4.53 4.82 14.44
N GLN A 163 3.32 5.08 14.92
CA GLN A 163 2.99 4.96 16.34
C GLN A 163 3.09 3.50 16.81
N ARG A 164 2.53 2.57 16.05
CA ARG A 164 2.65 1.13 16.28
C ARG A 164 4.12 0.70 16.30
N ASP A 165 4.86 1.02 15.25
CA ASP A 165 6.28 0.64 15.11
C ASP A 165 7.10 1.22 16.28
N ALA A 166 6.87 2.46 16.68
CA ALA A 166 7.54 3.06 17.82
C ALA A 166 7.17 2.39 19.16
N ALA A 167 5.96 1.87 19.31
CA ALA A 167 5.54 1.15 20.50
C ALA A 167 6.18 -0.23 20.58
N VAL A 168 6.15 -0.99 19.48
CA VAL A 168 6.82 -2.31 19.35
C VAL A 168 8.33 -2.16 19.55
N ARG A 169 8.92 -1.12 18.96
CA ARG A 169 10.34 -0.78 19.13
C ARG A 169 10.75 -0.67 20.61
N ARG A 170 9.93 -0.01 21.43
CA ARG A 170 10.18 0.14 22.87
C ARG A 170 10.00 -1.19 23.59
N ALA A 171 8.97 -1.96 23.26
CA ALA A 171 8.77 -3.28 23.86
C ALA A 171 9.93 -4.25 23.56
N LEU A 172 10.52 -4.19 22.36
CA LEU A 172 11.72 -4.95 22.01
C LEU A 172 12.96 -4.44 22.77
N ASP A 173 13.11 -3.10 22.92
CA ASP A 173 14.17 -2.51 23.74
C ASP A 173 14.07 -2.98 25.21
N ASP A 174 12.86 -3.03 25.78
CA ASP A 174 12.60 -3.49 27.15
C ASP A 174 12.84 -4.99 27.34
N ALA A 175 12.78 -5.77 26.26
CA ALA A 175 13.04 -7.21 26.23
C ALA A 175 14.49 -7.55 25.82
N ASP A 176 15.36 -6.56 25.65
CA ASP A 176 16.75 -6.72 25.16
C ASP A 176 16.87 -7.48 23.80
N VAL A 177 15.87 -7.33 22.92
CA VAL A 177 15.86 -7.94 21.58
C VAL A 177 16.36 -6.94 20.54
N ALA A 178 17.39 -7.31 19.78
CA ALA A 178 17.91 -6.44 18.71
C ALA A 178 16.86 -6.22 17.61
N ARG A 179 16.96 -5.12 16.89
CA ARG A 179 15.95 -4.77 15.90
C ARG A 179 16.43 -3.85 14.80
N GLU A 180 15.84 -4.03 13.62
CA GLU A 180 16.11 -3.20 12.45
C GLU A 180 14.82 -2.90 11.67
N ALA A 181 14.63 -1.63 11.29
CA ALA A 181 13.54 -1.24 10.42
C ALA A 181 14.10 -0.89 9.04
N VAL A 182 13.58 -1.53 7.98
CA VAL A 182 14.05 -1.40 6.61
C VAL A 182 13.02 -0.73 5.71
N THR A 183 13.48 -0.09 4.64
CA THR A 183 12.60 0.48 3.61
C THR A 183 12.48 -0.49 2.45
N ASP A 184 11.29 -1.07 2.28
CA ASP A 184 11.00 -2.08 1.24
C ASP A 184 9.85 -1.68 0.30
N ALA A 185 8.85 -0.96 0.83
CA ALA A 185 7.62 -0.62 0.13
C ALA A 185 7.79 0.55 -0.84
N LEU A 186 8.86 1.33 -0.67
CA LEU A 186 9.23 2.47 -1.51
C LEU A 186 10.62 2.26 -2.13
N LEU A 187 10.84 2.87 -3.29
CA LEU A 187 12.12 2.86 -4.00
C LEU A 187 13.09 3.89 -3.42
N HIS A 188 12.56 4.98 -2.86
CA HIS A 188 13.33 5.96 -2.09
C HIS A 188 12.85 6.04 -0.64
N GLU A 189 13.79 6.23 0.28
CA GLU A 189 13.46 6.48 1.70
C GLU A 189 12.54 7.71 1.81
N PRO A 190 11.42 7.63 2.56
CA PRO A 190 10.56 8.78 2.81
C PRO A 190 11.34 10.00 3.30
N GLY A 191 11.05 11.18 2.75
CA GLY A 191 11.75 12.42 3.11
C GLY A 191 13.17 12.54 2.57
N SER A 192 13.68 11.58 1.77
CA SER A 192 14.99 11.71 1.12
C SER A 192 14.98 12.64 -0.11
N ILE A 193 13.83 12.81 -0.76
CA ILE A 193 13.63 13.68 -1.91
C ILE A 193 13.01 15.00 -1.44
N ARG A 194 13.77 16.09 -1.54
CA ARG A 194 13.41 17.43 -1.03
C ARG A 194 13.67 18.52 -2.06
N THR A 195 13.02 19.66 -1.89
CA THR A 195 13.34 20.89 -2.62
C THR A 195 14.75 21.37 -2.25
N ASN A 196 15.28 22.35 -3.00
CA ASN A 196 16.56 22.98 -2.66
C ASN A 196 16.53 23.70 -1.30
N ALA A 197 15.33 24.07 -0.81
CA ALA A 197 15.12 24.66 0.49
C ALA A 197 14.98 23.61 1.62
N GLY A 198 15.05 22.32 1.31
CA GLY A 198 14.87 21.23 2.28
C GLY A 198 13.40 20.88 2.57
N GLU A 199 12.46 21.46 1.83
CA GLU A 199 11.03 21.23 2.02
C GLU A 199 10.54 20.00 1.25
N VAL A 200 9.40 19.47 1.66
CA VAL A 200 8.69 18.45 0.89
C VAL A 200 8.12 19.07 -0.40
N TYR A 201 8.11 18.31 -1.49
CA TYR A 201 7.50 18.78 -2.72
C TYR A 201 5.99 18.87 -2.59
N SER A 202 5.41 20.00 -3.04
CA SER A 202 3.96 20.22 -3.08
C SER A 202 3.34 20.03 -4.47
N VAL A 203 4.18 19.80 -5.48
CA VAL A 203 3.79 19.63 -6.88
C VAL A 203 4.51 18.40 -7.43
N PHE A 204 3.72 17.45 -7.93
CA PHE A 204 4.20 16.14 -8.38
C PHE A 204 5.27 16.24 -9.47
N THR A 205 5.09 17.08 -10.49
CA THR A 205 6.02 17.15 -11.64
C THR A 205 7.47 17.43 -11.22
N TYR A 206 7.68 18.24 -10.17
CA TYR A 206 9.03 18.51 -9.66
C TYR A 206 9.60 17.34 -8.85
N PHE A 207 8.77 16.68 -8.06
CA PHE A 207 9.13 15.45 -7.35
C PHE A 207 9.49 14.35 -8.35
N TRP A 208 8.64 14.11 -9.34
CA TRP A 208 8.78 13.10 -10.40
C TRP A 208 10.14 13.20 -11.09
N ARG A 209 10.53 14.41 -11.53
CA ARG A 209 11.84 14.61 -12.16
C ARG A 209 12.99 14.17 -11.24
N LYS A 210 12.97 14.58 -9.97
CA LYS A 210 14.01 14.19 -9.00
C LYS A 210 13.97 12.70 -8.64
N TRP A 211 12.78 12.12 -8.55
CA TRP A 211 12.57 10.71 -8.28
C TRP A 211 13.11 9.84 -9.41
N ARG A 212 12.90 10.25 -10.66
CA ARG A 212 13.35 9.55 -11.87
C ARG A 212 14.87 9.58 -11.99
N ASP A 213 15.47 10.76 -11.79
CA ASP A 213 16.92 10.98 -11.91
C ASP A 213 17.76 10.26 -10.85
N ARG A 214 17.16 9.89 -9.71
CA ARG A 214 17.85 9.20 -8.63
C ARG A 214 17.97 7.70 -8.90
N GLU A 215 19.18 7.19 -8.64
CA GLU A 215 19.47 5.77 -8.59
C GLU A 215 18.58 5.07 -7.56
N LYS A 216 18.12 3.88 -7.90
CA LYS A 216 17.25 3.05 -7.07
C LYS A 216 17.97 1.73 -6.83
N SER A 217 17.85 1.20 -5.63
CA SER A 217 18.47 -0.09 -5.30
C SER A 217 17.88 -1.21 -6.16
N PRO A 218 18.69 -2.21 -6.54
CA PRO A 218 18.19 -3.39 -7.23
C PRO A 218 17.27 -4.22 -6.30
N PRO A 219 16.46 -5.12 -6.87
CA PRO A 219 15.74 -6.14 -6.11
C PRO A 219 16.66 -6.91 -5.18
N ALA A 220 16.14 -7.34 -4.03
CA ALA A 220 16.85 -8.26 -3.16
C ALA A 220 16.58 -9.70 -3.61
N GLU A 221 17.59 -10.56 -3.47
CA GLU A 221 17.41 -12.00 -3.72
C GLU A 221 16.46 -12.59 -2.66
N PRO A 222 15.56 -13.51 -3.05
CA PRO A 222 14.71 -14.20 -2.09
C PRO A 222 15.54 -15.14 -1.20
N PRO A 223 15.10 -15.43 0.04
CA PRO A 223 15.79 -16.38 0.91
C PRO A 223 15.72 -17.80 0.34
N SER A 224 16.77 -18.57 0.60
CA SER A 224 16.85 -20.01 0.34
C SER A 224 16.30 -20.81 1.53
N GLU A 225 16.08 -22.11 1.36
CA GLU A 225 15.65 -23.01 2.44
C GLU A 225 16.58 -22.96 3.66
N SER A 226 17.90 -22.82 3.43
CA SER A 226 18.89 -22.72 4.51
C SER A 226 18.84 -21.40 5.28
N ASP A 227 18.17 -20.37 4.76
CA ASP A 227 17.99 -19.08 5.44
C ASP A 227 16.74 -19.07 6.34
N LEU A 228 15.91 -20.12 6.27
CA LEU A 228 14.61 -20.17 6.92
C LEU A 228 14.62 -21.10 8.14
N ALA A 229 13.92 -20.66 9.18
CA ALA A 229 13.71 -21.48 10.38
C ALA A 229 12.59 -22.50 10.16
N ASP A 230 12.75 -23.69 10.73
CA ASP A 230 11.66 -24.67 10.84
C ASP A 230 10.70 -24.21 11.95
N VAL A 231 9.52 -23.73 11.55
CA VAL A 231 8.48 -23.22 12.44
C VAL A 231 7.17 -23.95 12.14
N GLY A 232 6.44 -24.38 13.16
CA GLY A 232 5.22 -25.19 12.99
C GLY A 232 4.12 -25.02 14.04
N ASP A 233 4.27 -24.04 14.95
CA ASP A 233 3.27 -23.73 15.99
C ASP A 233 2.45 -22.50 15.58
N ASP A 234 1.62 -22.60 14.54
CA ASP A 234 0.92 -21.46 13.97
C ASP A 234 -0.61 -21.55 14.06
N GLU A 235 -1.24 -20.37 14.05
CA GLU A 235 -2.68 -20.27 13.98
C GLU A 235 -3.14 -20.40 12.51
N PRO A 236 -4.33 -20.97 12.25
CA PRO A 236 -4.90 -20.95 10.91
C PRO A 236 -5.16 -19.50 10.48
N LEU A 237 -4.87 -19.21 9.21
CA LEU A 237 -5.34 -17.97 8.58
C LEU A 237 -6.88 -17.95 8.64
N PRO A 238 -7.50 -16.80 8.97
CA PRO A 238 -8.94 -16.70 8.96
C PRO A 238 -9.49 -16.92 7.55
N THR A 239 -10.60 -17.61 7.45
CA THR A 239 -11.37 -17.76 6.21
C THR A 239 -12.35 -16.59 6.04
N LEU A 240 -12.95 -16.43 4.85
CA LEU A 240 -14.03 -15.46 4.65
C LEU A 240 -15.20 -15.71 5.64
N SER A 241 -15.52 -16.97 5.89
CA SER A 241 -16.54 -17.38 6.87
C SER A 241 -16.18 -16.95 8.30
N ASP A 242 -14.92 -17.11 8.71
CA ASP A 242 -14.45 -16.64 10.03
C ASP A 242 -14.56 -15.11 10.17
N LEU A 243 -14.54 -14.38 9.04
CA LEU A 243 -14.73 -12.94 8.98
C LEU A 243 -16.19 -12.52 8.78
N GLY A 244 -17.12 -13.47 8.68
CA GLY A 244 -18.55 -13.23 8.51
C GLY A 244 -19.00 -12.93 7.08
N PHE A 245 -18.24 -13.38 6.08
CA PHE A 245 -18.55 -13.23 4.66
C PHE A 245 -18.85 -14.58 3.99
N ASP A 246 -19.80 -14.57 3.06
CA ASP A 246 -20.04 -15.67 2.14
C ASP A 246 -18.99 -15.67 1.01
N GLU A 247 -18.76 -16.84 0.40
CA GLU A 247 -17.92 -16.95 -0.80
C GLU A 247 -18.49 -16.10 -1.96
N PRO A 248 -17.64 -15.39 -2.73
CA PRO A 248 -18.11 -14.60 -3.86
C PRO A 248 -18.63 -15.50 -4.99
N GLU A 249 -19.72 -15.07 -5.65
CA GLU A 249 -20.24 -15.73 -6.86
C GLU A 249 -19.37 -15.46 -8.11
N ALA A 250 -18.52 -14.43 -8.06
CA ALA A 250 -17.65 -14.04 -9.16
C ALA A 250 -16.28 -14.72 -9.06
N ASP A 251 -15.72 -15.11 -10.21
CA ASP A 251 -14.34 -15.57 -10.30
C ASP A 251 -13.38 -14.41 -10.04
N VAL A 252 -12.68 -14.47 -8.90
CA VAL A 252 -11.66 -13.49 -8.51
C VAL A 252 -10.29 -14.07 -8.83
N PRO A 253 -9.43 -13.37 -9.61
CA PRO A 253 -8.05 -13.80 -9.82
C PRO A 253 -7.29 -13.87 -8.47
N PRO A 254 -6.44 -14.90 -8.28
CA PRO A 254 -5.73 -15.07 -7.02
C PRO A 254 -4.77 -13.90 -6.76
N ALA A 255 -4.77 -13.36 -5.54
CA ALA A 255 -3.80 -12.33 -5.15
C ALA A 255 -2.49 -12.98 -4.65
N SER A 256 -1.73 -13.61 -5.56
CA SER A 256 -0.46 -14.29 -5.24
C SER A 256 0.77 -13.57 -5.80
N MET A 257 1.96 -13.90 -5.29
CA MET A 257 3.23 -13.40 -5.87
C MET A 257 3.45 -13.90 -7.29
N ASP A 258 3.05 -15.14 -7.59
CA ASP A 258 3.22 -15.73 -8.92
C ASP A 258 2.30 -15.06 -9.95
N GLU A 259 1.05 -14.76 -9.58
CA GLU A 259 0.14 -14.01 -10.45
C GLU A 259 0.69 -12.60 -10.70
N ALA A 260 1.17 -11.92 -9.66
CA ALA A 260 1.78 -10.60 -9.80
C ALA A 260 3.02 -10.62 -10.72
N ARG A 261 3.87 -11.65 -10.62
CA ARG A 261 5.02 -11.85 -11.51
C ARG A 261 4.62 -12.24 -12.93
N GLY A 262 3.56 -13.03 -13.09
CA GLY A 262 2.99 -13.36 -14.40
C GLY A 262 2.48 -12.12 -15.12
N LEU A 263 1.75 -11.26 -14.42
CA LEU A 263 1.30 -9.96 -14.93
C LEU A 263 2.49 -9.05 -15.29
N LEU A 264 3.55 -9.04 -14.46
CA LEU A 264 4.75 -8.27 -14.73
C LEU A 264 5.57 -8.82 -15.92
N ALA A 265 5.62 -10.13 -16.10
CA ALA A 265 6.32 -10.75 -17.23
C ALA A 265 5.56 -10.57 -18.55
N ALA A 266 4.24 -10.34 -18.49
CA ALA A 266 3.40 -10.03 -19.63
C ALA A 266 3.34 -8.53 -19.97
N PHE A 267 3.92 -7.67 -19.13
CA PHE A 267 4.01 -6.21 -19.30
C PHE A 267 5.10 -5.85 -20.31
#